data_AF-A0A4Q3IRA1-F1
#
_entry.id   AF-A0A4Q3IRA1-F1
#
_cell.length_a   1.000
_cell.length_b   1.000
_cell.length_c   1.000
_cell.angle_alpha   90.00
_cell.angle_beta   90.00
_cell.angle_gamma   90.00
#
_symmetry.space_group_name_H-M   'P 1'
#
loop_
_entity.id
_entity.type
_entity.pdbx_description
1 polymer ?
#
loop_
_entity_poly.entity_id
_entity_poly.type
_entity_poly.pdbx_seq_one_letter_code
_entity_poly.pdbx_strand_id
1 'polypeptide(L)'
;SITSPAGRTIAGAAGSLLGYRYETYDARDVDAHMDTYLTHREEWAILDHAKPGLETAKTARSAAFAPAPDGLLDTAAHAELGAPARVDYGFRALDENRIEISVRMINKPANRMPEASFVTFTPADAGEWQFLKMGLWQPAGRVAPMGGGQLQAVAAVRGKGFEIMPLDAPLVAPAGSPFFPFEKQPPDFSGGIRFNLHNNKWGTNFPMWWEGDLAARFVVTVG
;
A
#
# COMPACT_ATOMS: atom_id res chain seq x y z
N SER A 1 -15.77 -5.84 9.48
CA SER A 1 -16.62 -4.71 9.05
C SER A 1 -16.26 -3.47 9.85
N ILE A 2 -16.71 -2.30 9.44
CA ILE A 2 -16.66 -1.06 10.24
C ILE A 2 -18.08 -0.52 10.34
N THR A 3 -18.50 -0.11 11.54
CA THR A 3 -19.83 0.46 11.80
C THR A 3 -19.68 1.87 12.34
N SER A 4 -20.32 2.85 11.71
CA SER A 4 -20.37 4.24 12.18
C SER A 4 -21.15 4.37 13.48
N PRO A 5 -20.99 5.48 14.24
CA PRO A 5 -21.81 5.72 15.42
C PRO A 5 -23.33 5.76 15.14
N ALA A 6 -23.75 6.15 13.93
CA ALA A 6 -25.14 6.06 13.47
C ALA A 6 -25.61 4.64 13.12
N GLY A 7 -24.77 3.61 13.30
CA GLY A 7 -25.12 2.21 13.05
C GLY A 7 -25.02 1.78 11.58
N ARG A 8 -24.44 2.61 10.69
CA ARG A 8 -24.24 2.24 9.28
C ARG A 8 -22.99 1.40 9.14
N THR A 9 -23.00 0.35 8.32
CA THR A 9 -21.92 -0.63 8.27
C THR A 9 -21.36 -0.81 6.86
N ILE A 10 -20.03 -0.81 6.78
CA ILE A 10 -19.28 -1.30 5.62
C ILE A 10 -18.83 -2.74 5.94
N ALA A 11 -19.32 -3.71 5.17
CA ALA A 11 -18.88 -5.10 5.27
C ALA A 11 -17.60 -5.31 4.44
N GLY A 12 -16.72 -6.20 4.92
CA GLY A 12 -15.52 -6.61 4.19
C GLY A 12 -15.77 -7.83 3.32
N ALA A 13 -15.10 -7.91 2.18
CA ALA A 13 -15.10 -9.10 1.34
C ALA A 13 -14.52 -10.29 2.14
N ALA A 14 -15.23 -11.42 2.11
CA ALA A 14 -14.87 -12.61 2.90
C ALA A 14 -14.60 -12.32 4.40
N GLY A 15 -15.25 -11.29 4.98
CA GLY A 15 -15.09 -10.89 6.38
C GLY A 15 -13.91 -9.94 6.65
N SER A 16 -13.04 -9.68 5.67
CA SER A 16 -11.90 -8.76 5.80
C SER A 16 -12.18 -7.44 5.10
N LEU A 17 -12.28 -6.34 5.86
CA LEU A 17 -12.45 -5.00 5.30
C LEU A 17 -11.13 -4.23 5.27
N LEU A 18 -10.38 -4.30 6.38
CA LEU A 18 -9.17 -3.54 6.62
C LEU A 18 -8.05 -4.54 6.94
N GLY A 19 -6.88 -4.36 6.34
CA GLY A 19 -5.73 -5.21 6.60
C GLY A 19 -4.43 -4.46 6.40
N TYR A 20 -3.37 -4.96 7.02
CA TYR A 20 -2.00 -4.48 6.81
C TYR A 20 -1.20 -5.58 6.11
N ARG A 21 -0.31 -5.17 5.20
CA ARG A 21 0.67 -6.05 4.59
C ARG A 21 2.04 -5.38 4.55
N TYR A 22 3.04 -6.11 5.01
CA TYR A 22 4.45 -5.83 4.75
C TYR A 22 4.95 -6.77 3.65
N GLU A 23 5.53 -6.21 2.59
CA GLU A 23 5.99 -6.94 1.41
C GLU A 23 7.49 -6.71 1.24
N THR A 24 8.24 -7.78 0.99
CA THR A 24 9.66 -7.75 0.65
C THR A 24 9.87 -8.29 -0.75
N TYR A 25 10.96 -7.91 -1.38
CA TYR A 25 11.26 -8.28 -2.76
C TYR A 25 12.72 -8.70 -2.91
N ASP A 26 12.99 -9.59 -3.85
CA ASP A 26 14.33 -10.06 -4.18
C ASP A 26 14.82 -9.56 -5.55
N ALA A 27 16.00 -10.00 -5.97
CA ALA A 27 16.60 -9.58 -7.22
C ALA A 27 15.72 -9.89 -8.45
N ARG A 28 14.93 -10.97 -8.42
CA ARG A 28 14.06 -11.36 -9.55
C ARG A 28 12.88 -10.41 -9.69
N ASP A 29 12.37 -9.87 -8.58
CA ASP A 29 11.35 -8.82 -8.63
C ASP A 29 11.93 -7.55 -9.26
N VAL A 30 13.16 -7.18 -8.89
CA VAL A 30 13.87 -6.03 -9.48
C VAL A 30 14.08 -6.23 -10.98
N ASP A 31 14.53 -7.39 -11.41
CA ASP A 31 14.66 -7.74 -12.82
C ASP A 31 13.32 -7.63 -13.56
N ALA A 32 12.25 -8.17 -12.98
CA ALA A 32 10.91 -8.08 -13.55
C ALA A 32 10.41 -6.62 -13.65
N HIS A 33 10.72 -5.76 -12.68
CA HIS A 33 10.46 -4.32 -12.79
C HIS A 33 11.24 -3.71 -13.95
N MET A 34 12.54 -3.98 -14.04
CA MET A 34 13.38 -3.44 -15.12
C MET A 34 12.88 -3.89 -16.50
N ASP A 35 12.52 -5.17 -16.66
CA ASP A 35 11.99 -5.73 -17.92
C ASP A 35 10.64 -5.12 -18.33
N THR A 36 9.82 -4.75 -17.35
CA THR A 36 8.48 -4.21 -17.62
C THR A 36 8.47 -2.68 -17.75
N TYR A 37 9.40 -1.99 -17.09
CA TYR A 37 9.46 -0.53 -16.98
C TYR A 37 10.42 0.12 -17.98
N LEU A 38 11.61 -0.44 -18.19
CA LEU A 38 12.64 0.18 -19.03
C LEU A 38 12.37 -0.12 -20.51
N THR A 39 12.44 0.92 -21.34
CA THR A 39 12.47 0.77 -22.81
C THR A 39 13.89 0.58 -23.33
N HIS A 40 14.88 1.12 -22.62
CA HIS A 40 16.31 1.01 -22.91
C HIS A 40 17.08 0.77 -21.61
N ARG A 41 18.17 -0.01 -21.68
CA ARG A 41 19.00 -0.39 -20.53
C ARG A 41 20.33 0.36 -20.54
N GLU A 42 20.24 1.68 -20.56
CA GLU A 42 21.41 2.57 -20.41
C GLU A 42 21.96 2.48 -18.98
N GLU A 43 23.24 2.78 -18.80
CA GLU A 43 23.91 2.67 -17.50
C GLU A 43 23.21 3.46 -16.39
N TRP A 44 22.83 4.72 -16.66
CA TRP A 44 22.12 5.56 -15.69
C TRP A 44 20.77 4.95 -15.26
N ALA A 45 20.05 4.31 -16.19
CA ALA A 45 18.74 3.71 -15.90
C ALA A 45 18.90 2.46 -15.02
N ILE A 46 19.98 1.69 -15.24
CA ILE A 46 20.33 0.56 -14.39
C ILE A 46 20.67 1.07 -12.98
N LEU A 47 21.47 2.13 -12.86
CA LEU A 47 21.87 2.68 -11.55
C LEU A 47 20.67 3.27 -10.76
N ASP A 48 19.68 3.85 -11.44
CA ASP A 48 18.50 4.43 -10.80
C ASP A 48 17.46 3.37 -10.36
N HIS A 49 17.32 2.29 -11.14
CA HIS A 49 16.25 1.30 -10.93
C HIS A 49 16.72 0.00 -10.27
N ALA A 50 17.98 -0.39 -10.47
CA ALA A 50 18.51 -1.62 -9.90
C ALA A 50 18.86 -1.47 -8.41
N LYS A 51 19.19 -2.59 -7.79
CA LYS A 51 19.62 -2.66 -6.39
C LYS A 51 20.94 -3.44 -6.31
N PRO A 52 22.09 -2.78 -6.57
CA PRO A 52 23.37 -3.47 -6.63
C PRO A 52 23.67 -4.28 -5.35
N GLY A 53 24.07 -5.55 -5.53
CA GLY A 53 24.39 -6.46 -4.43
C GLY A 53 23.21 -7.27 -3.89
N LEU A 54 21.97 -6.98 -4.32
CA LEU A 54 20.77 -7.70 -3.90
C LEU A 54 20.83 -9.18 -4.33
N GLU A 55 21.44 -9.48 -5.46
CA GLU A 55 21.65 -10.83 -6.00
C GLU A 55 22.52 -11.72 -5.11
N THR A 56 23.34 -11.12 -4.23
CA THR A 56 24.19 -11.84 -3.26
C THR A 56 23.70 -11.71 -1.82
N ALA A 57 22.62 -10.97 -1.58
CA ALA A 57 22.08 -10.75 -0.25
C ALA A 57 21.44 -12.03 0.30
N LYS A 58 22.03 -12.59 1.36
CA LYS A 58 21.65 -13.92 1.89
C LYS A 58 20.22 -14.02 2.41
N THR A 59 19.65 -12.92 2.90
CA THR A 59 18.30 -12.90 3.49
C THR A 59 17.23 -12.44 2.50
N ALA A 60 17.62 -11.89 1.33
CA ALA A 60 16.69 -11.33 0.36
C ALA A 60 15.75 -12.40 -0.19
N ARG A 61 14.44 -12.16 -0.03
CA ARG A 61 13.38 -13.02 -0.54
C ARG A 61 12.11 -12.23 -0.78
N SER A 62 11.37 -12.58 -1.82
CA SER A 62 10.02 -12.09 -2.04
C SER A 62 9.06 -12.76 -1.05
N ALA A 63 8.42 -11.97 -0.19
CA ALA A 63 7.49 -12.48 0.81
C ALA A 63 6.49 -11.42 1.25
N ALA A 64 5.39 -11.85 1.88
CA ALA A 64 4.30 -10.99 2.29
C ALA A 64 3.80 -11.37 3.69
N PHE A 65 3.89 -10.44 4.64
CA PHE A 65 3.63 -10.66 6.07
C PHE A 65 2.47 -9.80 6.57
N ALA A 66 1.55 -10.41 7.31
CA ALA A 66 0.48 -9.71 8.01
C ALA A 66 0.67 -9.86 9.53
N PRO A 67 0.25 -8.86 10.33
CA PRO A 67 0.25 -8.99 11.79
C PRO A 67 -0.66 -10.14 12.23
N ALA A 68 -0.24 -10.82 13.29
CA ALA A 68 -1.11 -11.67 14.09
C ALA A 68 -2.23 -10.84 14.76
N PRO A 69 -3.28 -11.47 15.32
CA PRO A 69 -4.40 -10.75 15.94
C PRO A 69 -4.01 -9.80 17.10
N ASP A 70 -2.86 -10.03 17.74
CA ASP A 70 -2.29 -9.16 18.78
C ASP A 70 -1.43 -8.00 18.23
N GLY A 71 -1.32 -7.90 16.90
CA GLY A 71 -0.57 -6.88 16.18
C GLY A 71 0.88 -7.25 15.89
N LEU A 72 1.41 -8.35 16.43
CA LEU A 72 2.81 -8.73 16.23
C LEU A 72 3.09 -9.21 14.81
N LEU A 73 4.23 -8.81 14.25
CA LEU A 73 4.72 -9.35 12.98
C LEU A 73 5.68 -10.52 13.22
N ASP A 74 5.90 -11.27 12.15
CA ASP A 74 6.85 -12.38 12.14
C ASP A 74 8.24 -11.92 12.60
N THR A 75 8.79 -12.61 13.61
CA THR A 75 10.04 -12.22 14.28
C THR A 75 11.25 -12.37 13.36
N ALA A 76 11.24 -13.36 12.46
CA ALA A 76 12.30 -13.52 11.47
C ALA A 76 12.21 -12.44 10.39
N ALA A 77 11.00 -12.06 9.96
CA ALA A 77 10.80 -10.94 9.04
C ALA A 77 11.24 -9.60 9.66
N HIS A 78 10.98 -9.39 10.95
CA HIS A 78 11.48 -8.22 11.65
C HIS A 78 13.03 -8.20 11.68
N ALA A 79 13.64 -9.30 12.12
CA ALA A 79 15.09 -9.37 12.30
C ALA A 79 15.89 -9.37 10.98
N GLU A 80 15.39 -10.04 9.95
CA GLU A 80 16.14 -10.28 8.71
C GLU A 80 15.70 -9.39 7.55
N LEU A 81 14.43 -8.98 7.54
CA LEU A 81 13.81 -8.34 6.38
C LEU A 81 13.36 -6.91 6.65
N GLY A 82 13.37 -6.41 7.89
CA GLY A 82 12.96 -5.03 8.20
C GLY A 82 11.47 -4.82 8.40
N ALA A 83 10.70 -5.87 8.65
CA ALA A 83 9.29 -5.71 9.04
C ALA A 83 9.18 -4.90 10.35
N PRO A 84 8.13 -4.10 10.56
CA PRO A 84 7.87 -3.52 11.88
C PRO A 84 7.68 -4.63 12.91
N ALA A 85 8.06 -4.41 14.16
CA ALA A 85 7.83 -5.39 15.23
C ALA A 85 6.32 -5.61 15.47
N ARG A 86 5.54 -4.53 15.32
CA ARG A 86 4.11 -4.51 15.62
C ARG A 86 3.36 -3.51 14.74
N VAL A 87 2.10 -3.82 14.47
CA VAL A 87 1.13 -2.91 13.85
C VAL A 87 -0.06 -2.71 14.78
N ASP A 88 -0.31 -1.46 15.16
CA ASP A 88 -1.45 -1.07 15.98
C ASP A 88 -2.52 -0.35 15.16
N TYR A 89 -3.79 -0.70 15.43
CA TYR A 89 -4.95 -0.02 14.89
C TYR A 89 -5.62 0.83 15.97
N GLY A 90 -5.93 2.08 15.65
CA GLY A 90 -6.76 2.95 16.48
C GLY A 90 -8.02 3.36 15.73
N PHE A 91 -9.14 3.44 16.45
CA PHE A 91 -10.43 3.86 15.89
C PHE A 91 -11.01 4.97 16.76
N ARG A 92 -11.37 6.09 16.14
CA ARG A 92 -11.93 7.25 16.81
C ARG A 92 -13.13 7.79 16.05
N ALA A 93 -14.30 7.80 16.67
CA ALA A 93 -15.46 8.47 16.11
C ALA A 93 -15.19 9.97 15.99
N LEU A 94 -15.45 10.54 14.81
CA LEU A 94 -15.39 11.98 14.58
C LEU A 94 -16.78 12.62 14.69
N ASP A 95 -17.79 11.91 14.17
CA ASP A 95 -19.21 12.24 14.30
C ASP A 95 -20.07 10.99 13.97
N GLU A 96 -21.37 11.18 13.77
CA GLU A 96 -22.35 10.14 13.48
C GLU A 96 -21.97 9.22 12.31
N ASN A 97 -21.27 9.72 11.29
CA ASN A 97 -20.99 8.99 10.06
C ASN A 97 -19.49 8.83 9.78
N ARG A 98 -18.62 9.55 10.50
CA ARG A 98 -17.17 9.55 10.25
C ARG A 98 -16.37 8.89 11.36
N ILE A 99 -15.45 8.03 10.96
CA ILE A 99 -14.47 7.37 11.83
C ILE A 99 -13.08 7.68 11.32
N GLU A 100 -12.19 8.15 12.20
CA GLU A 100 -10.76 8.14 11.96
C GLU A 100 -10.17 6.78 12.34
N ILE A 101 -9.44 6.20 11.41
CA ILE A 101 -8.65 4.99 11.58
C ILE A 101 -7.19 5.39 11.56
N SER A 102 -6.43 5.03 12.59
CA SER A 102 -4.97 5.14 12.59
C SER A 102 -4.35 3.75 12.48
N VAL A 103 -3.35 3.61 11.62
CA VAL A 103 -2.51 2.42 11.49
C VAL A 103 -1.08 2.82 11.82
N ARG A 104 -0.51 2.19 12.83
CA ARG A 104 0.82 2.53 13.36
C ARG A 104 1.77 1.36 13.20
N MET A 105 2.86 1.53 12.46
CA MET A 105 4.00 0.62 12.43
C MET A 105 4.93 1.01 13.59
N ILE A 106 5.28 0.04 14.42
CA ILE A 106 6.10 0.25 15.62
C ILE A 106 7.42 -0.51 15.47
N ASN A 107 8.52 0.17 15.78
CA ASN A 107 9.88 -0.36 15.79
C ASN A 107 10.20 -1.10 14.50
N LYS A 108 10.18 -0.39 13.36
CA LYS A 108 10.66 -0.94 12.09
C LYS A 108 12.18 -0.77 11.99
N PRO A 109 12.97 -1.82 11.73
CA PRO A 109 14.39 -1.68 11.47
C PRO A 109 14.64 -1.07 10.09
N ALA A 110 15.76 -0.36 9.93
CA ALA A 110 16.24 0.05 8.61
C ALA A 110 16.54 -1.20 7.77
N ASN A 111 16.08 -1.22 6.52
CA ASN A 111 16.35 -2.32 5.60
C ASN A 111 16.81 -1.81 4.24
N ARG A 112 17.88 -2.44 3.73
CA ARG A 112 18.48 -2.13 2.42
C ARG A 112 17.79 -2.84 1.27
N MET A 113 17.17 -3.99 1.55
CA MET A 113 16.46 -4.76 0.55
C MET A 113 15.13 -4.07 0.20
N PRO A 114 14.57 -4.33 -0.99
CA PRO A 114 13.34 -3.68 -1.36
C PRO A 114 12.17 -4.16 -0.50
N GLU A 115 11.36 -3.22 -0.06
CA GLU A 115 10.25 -3.41 0.85
C GLU A 115 9.12 -2.40 0.61
N ALA A 116 7.92 -2.77 1.02
CA ALA A 116 6.76 -1.89 0.99
C ALA A 116 5.75 -2.28 2.08
N SER A 117 5.10 -1.26 2.66
CA SER A 117 4.02 -1.43 3.63
C SER A 117 2.71 -0.89 3.05
N PHE A 118 1.64 -1.65 3.18
CA PHE A 118 0.32 -1.31 2.67
C PHE A 118 -0.78 -1.49 3.69
N VAL A 119 -1.81 -0.66 3.56
CA VAL A 119 -3.11 -0.85 4.22
C VAL A 119 -4.19 -1.08 3.18
N THR A 120 -4.82 -2.24 3.19
CA THR A 120 -5.88 -2.63 2.25
C THR A 120 -7.26 -2.21 2.75
N PHE A 121 -8.10 -1.74 1.84
CA PHE A 121 -9.55 -1.60 2.03
C PHE A 121 -10.29 -2.45 0.98
N THR A 122 -10.94 -3.52 1.46
CA THR A 122 -11.57 -4.56 0.63
C THR A 122 -13.05 -4.72 1.01
N PRO A 123 -13.92 -3.75 0.67
CA PRO A 123 -15.35 -3.84 0.97
C PRO A 123 -15.99 -4.99 0.18
N ALA A 124 -17.05 -5.58 0.73
CA ALA A 124 -17.78 -6.69 0.09
C ALA A 124 -18.44 -6.26 -1.24
N ASP A 125 -18.86 -4.99 -1.32
CA ASP A 125 -19.36 -4.35 -2.52
C ASP A 125 -18.84 -2.91 -2.57
N ALA A 126 -17.81 -2.68 -3.40
CA ALA A 126 -17.27 -1.34 -3.61
C ALA A 126 -18.08 -0.52 -4.63
N GLY A 127 -18.90 -1.17 -5.48
CA GLY A 127 -19.31 -0.60 -6.76
C GLY A 127 -18.11 -0.15 -7.60
N GLU A 128 -18.30 0.92 -8.38
CA GLU A 128 -17.21 1.56 -9.12
C GLU A 128 -16.40 2.51 -8.22
N TRP A 129 -15.11 2.26 -8.11
CA TRP A 129 -14.19 3.16 -7.43
C TRP A 129 -14.06 4.49 -8.16
N GLN A 130 -14.21 5.58 -7.42
CA GLN A 130 -13.94 6.93 -7.88
C GLN A 130 -12.83 7.53 -7.04
N PHE A 131 -11.85 8.16 -7.69
CA PHE A 131 -10.71 8.81 -7.05
C PHE A 131 -10.82 10.33 -7.21
N LEU A 132 -10.62 11.05 -6.11
CA LEU A 132 -10.55 12.51 -6.10
C LEU A 132 -9.11 12.93 -6.39
N LYS A 133 -8.91 13.57 -7.54
CA LYS A 133 -7.61 14.12 -7.94
C LYS A 133 -7.81 15.56 -8.40
N MET A 134 -7.00 16.47 -7.85
CA MET A 134 -7.05 17.89 -8.22
C MET A 134 -8.47 18.50 -8.13
N GLY A 135 -9.27 18.07 -7.15
CA GLY A 135 -10.65 18.55 -6.96
C GLY A 135 -11.71 17.88 -7.84
N LEU A 136 -11.34 16.90 -8.67
CA LEU A 136 -12.27 16.19 -9.57
C LEU A 136 -12.38 14.71 -9.23
N TRP A 137 -13.60 14.22 -9.11
CA TRP A 137 -13.90 12.79 -9.01
C TRP A 137 -13.85 12.16 -10.40
N GLN A 138 -13.13 11.06 -10.53
CA GLN A 138 -13.03 10.29 -11.76
C GLN A 138 -12.97 8.78 -11.49
N PRO A 139 -13.40 7.93 -12.43
CA PRO A 139 -13.24 6.49 -12.30
C PRO A 139 -11.77 6.12 -12.06
N ALA A 140 -11.51 5.25 -11.08
CA ALA A 140 -10.16 4.88 -10.66
C ALA A 140 -9.32 4.26 -11.79
N GLY A 141 -9.98 3.48 -12.65
CA GLY A 141 -9.37 2.83 -13.82
C GLY A 141 -9.29 3.72 -15.07
N ARG A 142 -9.69 5.00 -15.02
CA ARG A 142 -9.61 5.93 -16.16
C ARG A 142 -8.17 6.39 -16.38
N VAL A 143 -7.31 5.46 -16.76
CA VAL A 143 -5.89 5.66 -17.04
C VAL A 143 -5.57 5.11 -18.42
N ALA A 144 -4.69 5.79 -19.16
CA ALA A 144 -4.22 5.27 -20.43
C ALA A 144 -3.33 4.03 -20.22
N PRO A 145 -3.31 3.05 -21.16
CA PRO A 145 -2.28 2.02 -21.18
C PRO A 145 -0.88 2.66 -21.12
N MET A 146 0.03 2.01 -20.39
CA MET A 146 1.38 2.52 -20.10
C MET A 146 1.43 3.85 -19.33
N GLY A 147 0.32 4.32 -18.76
CA GLY A 147 0.22 5.61 -18.06
C GLY A 147 0.64 5.59 -16.58
N GLY A 148 1.20 4.50 -16.06
CA GLY A 148 1.61 4.39 -14.66
C GLY A 148 0.43 4.36 -13.68
N GLY A 149 -0.71 3.77 -14.08
CA GLY A 149 -1.95 3.80 -13.28
C GLY A 149 -1.93 2.99 -11.99
N GLN A 150 -0.92 2.15 -11.77
CA GLN A 150 -0.87 1.22 -10.65
C GLN A 150 -0.77 1.91 -9.29
N LEU A 151 -0.06 3.04 -9.20
CA LEU A 151 0.08 3.81 -7.97
C LEU A 151 -0.34 5.24 -8.24
N GLN A 152 -1.46 5.66 -7.64
CA GLN A 152 -2.10 6.93 -7.94
C GLN A 152 -2.12 7.79 -6.68
N ALA A 153 -1.71 9.06 -6.77
CA ALA A 153 -1.94 10.02 -5.70
C ALA A 153 -3.41 10.46 -5.70
N VAL A 154 -4.06 10.44 -4.54
CA VAL A 154 -5.46 10.83 -4.35
C VAL A 154 -5.63 11.70 -3.11
N ALA A 155 -6.59 12.63 -3.17
CA ALA A 155 -7.04 13.36 -1.98
C ALA A 155 -8.09 12.56 -1.18
N ALA A 156 -8.90 11.77 -1.89
CA ALA A 156 -9.89 10.86 -1.32
C ALA A 156 -10.27 9.79 -2.36
N VAL A 157 -10.88 8.71 -1.89
CA VAL A 157 -11.49 7.66 -2.72
C VAL A 157 -12.90 7.40 -2.22
N ARG A 158 -13.80 7.02 -3.12
CA ARG A 158 -15.16 6.62 -2.72
C ARG A 158 -15.61 5.39 -3.49
N GLY A 159 -16.43 4.60 -2.83
CA GLY A 159 -17.18 3.50 -3.39
C GLY A 159 -18.65 3.64 -3.04
N LYS A 160 -19.39 2.54 -3.18
CA LYS A 160 -20.82 2.47 -2.90
C LYS A 160 -21.09 2.68 -1.41
N GLY A 161 -21.58 3.88 -1.05
CA GLY A 161 -22.00 4.20 0.31
C GLY A 161 -20.84 4.46 1.28
N PHE A 162 -19.63 4.76 0.80
CA PHE A 162 -18.53 5.18 1.66
C PHE A 162 -17.48 6.02 0.93
N GLU A 163 -16.75 6.82 1.71
CA GLU A 163 -15.59 7.60 1.27
C GLU A 163 -14.43 7.38 2.25
N ILE A 164 -13.20 7.33 1.73
CA ILE A 164 -11.97 7.22 2.52
C ILE A 164 -11.06 8.37 2.12
N MET A 165 -10.69 9.21 3.09
CA MET A 165 -9.75 10.31 2.93
C MET A 165 -8.44 9.94 3.65
N PRO A 166 -7.35 9.61 2.91
CA PRO A 166 -6.04 9.42 3.51
C PRO A 166 -5.47 10.77 3.98
N LEU A 167 -5.03 10.86 5.22
CA LEU A 167 -4.41 12.09 5.76
C LEU A 167 -2.90 12.11 5.58
N ASP A 168 -2.26 10.94 5.61
CA ASP A 168 -0.80 10.82 5.65
C ASP A 168 -0.22 9.96 4.50
N ALA A 169 -1.06 9.17 3.80
CA ALA A 169 -0.63 8.20 2.79
C ALA A 169 -1.45 8.33 1.49
N PRO A 170 -1.13 9.28 0.60
CA PRO A 170 -1.98 9.62 -0.55
C PRO A 170 -1.88 8.63 -1.71
N LEU A 171 -0.90 7.71 -1.69
CA LEU A 171 -0.65 6.79 -2.79
C LEU A 171 -1.53 5.54 -2.65
N VAL A 172 -2.46 5.35 -3.59
CA VAL A 172 -3.37 4.21 -3.64
C VAL A 172 -3.06 3.31 -4.84
N ALA A 173 -3.12 2.00 -4.61
CA ALA A 173 -2.93 0.96 -5.61
C ALA A 173 -4.07 -0.07 -5.54
N PRO A 174 -4.24 -0.92 -6.56
CA PRO A 174 -5.12 -2.08 -6.46
C PRO A 174 -4.68 -3.03 -5.36
N ALA A 175 -5.63 -3.59 -4.62
CA ALA A 175 -5.32 -4.54 -3.55
C ALA A 175 -4.65 -5.82 -4.06
N GLY A 176 -5.06 -6.31 -5.24
CA GLY A 176 -4.62 -7.60 -5.79
C GLY A 176 -3.44 -7.55 -6.77
N SER A 177 -3.01 -6.36 -7.21
CA SER A 177 -1.94 -6.25 -8.22
C SER A 177 -0.56 -6.39 -7.58
N PRO A 178 0.39 -7.13 -8.18
CA PRO A 178 1.79 -7.17 -7.72
C PRO A 178 2.40 -5.75 -7.72
N PHE A 179 3.05 -5.31 -6.64
CA PHE A 179 3.54 -3.91 -6.55
C PHE A 179 4.77 -3.62 -7.40
N PHE A 180 5.66 -4.60 -7.55
CA PHE A 180 6.99 -4.39 -8.11
C PHE A 180 7.02 -4.23 -9.64
N PRO A 181 6.44 -5.15 -10.45
CA PRO A 181 6.44 -4.99 -11.90
C PRO A 181 5.63 -3.75 -12.34
N PHE A 182 6.01 -3.16 -13.47
CA PHE A 182 5.25 -2.08 -14.07
C PHE A 182 4.01 -2.64 -14.78
N GLU A 183 2.84 -2.17 -14.37
CA GLU A 183 1.57 -2.53 -14.99
C GLU A 183 1.34 -1.71 -16.28
N LYS A 184 1.21 -2.43 -17.40
CA LYS A 184 1.06 -1.85 -18.74
C LYS A 184 -0.39 -1.52 -19.05
N GLN A 185 -1.34 -2.22 -18.42
CA GLN A 185 -2.76 -2.02 -18.64
C GLN A 185 -3.38 -1.11 -17.58
N PRO A 186 -4.55 -0.53 -17.83
CA PRO A 186 -5.31 0.12 -16.78
C PRO A 186 -5.59 -0.89 -15.64
N PRO A 187 -5.32 -0.53 -14.38
CA PRO A 187 -5.44 -1.45 -13.26
C PRO A 187 -6.90 -1.81 -12.93
N ASP A 188 -7.10 -3.04 -12.46
CA ASP A 188 -8.38 -3.50 -11.92
C ASP A 188 -8.47 -3.30 -10.41
N PHE A 189 -9.47 -2.54 -9.96
CA PHE A 189 -9.74 -2.25 -8.54
C PHE A 189 -10.92 -3.06 -7.97
N SER A 190 -11.45 -4.03 -8.72
CA SER A 190 -12.58 -4.88 -8.30
C SER A 190 -12.31 -5.61 -6.98
N GLY A 191 -11.07 -6.02 -6.73
CA GLY A 191 -10.62 -6.66 -5.49
C GLY A 191 -10.38 -5.70 -4.32
N GLY A 192 -10.67 -4.40 -4.48
CA GLY A 192 -10.41 -3.36 -3.50
C GLY A 192 -9.11 -2.58 -3.76
N ILE A 193 -8.75 -1.75 -2.79
CA ILE A 193 -7.61 -0.83 -2.88
C ILE A 193 -6.61 -1.09 -1.75
N ARG A 194 -5.39 -0.58 -1.90
CA ARG A 194 -4.40 -0.51 -0.83
C ARG A 194 -3.63 0.80 -0.87
N PHE A 195 -3.47 1.43 0.29
CA PHE A 195 -2.66 2.64 0.45
C PHE A 195 -1.22 2.26 0.77
N ASN A 196 -0.27 2.83 0.04
CA ASN A 196 1.15 2.66 0.33
C ASN A 196 1.55 3.58 1.48
N LEU A 197 2.00 3.00 2.59
CA LEU A 197 2.47 3.74 3.77
C LEU A 197 3.96 4.10 3.66
N HIS A 198 4.72 3.19 3.06
CA HIS A 198 6.17 3.25 2.93
C HIS A 198 6.58 2.30 1.81
N ASN A 199 7.60 2.66 1.03
CA ASN A 199 8.35 1.73 0.19
C ASN A 199 9.70 2.33 -0.19
N ASN A 200 10.65 1.48 -0.60
CA ASN A 200 11.94 1.90 -1.14
C ASN A 200 12.17 1.35 -2.57
N LYS A 201 11.08 1.18 -3.35
CA LYS A 201 11.11 0.65 -4.73
C LYS A 201 12.06 1.46 -5.61
N TRP A 202 11.97 2.79 -5.54
CA TRP A 202 12.78 3.70 -6.35
C TRP A 202 14.00 4.23 -5.58
N GLY A 203 15.10 4.48 -6.29
CA GLY A 203 16.14 5.38 -5.79
C GLY A 203 15.57 6.79 -5.66
N THR A 204 15.49 7.35 -4.46
CA THR A 204 15.06 8.74 -4.27
C THR A 204 16.03 9.47 -3.34
N ASN A 205 15.94 10.81 -3.32
CA ASN A 205 16.76 11.69 -2.49
C ASN A 205 16.38 11.69 -0.99
N PHE A 206 15.54 10.77 -0.53
CA PHE A 206 15.14 10.60 0.87
C PHE A 206 15.87 9.42 1.50
N PRO A 207 15.86 9.26 2.85
CA PRO A 207 16.45 8.09 3.49
C PRO A 207 15.87 6.80 2.92
N MET A 208 16.64 6.14 2.05
CA MET A 208 16.20 4.94 1.32
C MET A 208 15.96 3.76 2.26
N TRP A 209 16.59 3.79 3.44
CA TRP A 209 16.48 2.80 4.49
C TRP A 209 15.94 3.51 5.72
N TRP A 210 14.64 3.40 5.92
CA TRP A 210 13.93 4.08 6.99
C TRP A 210 13.65 3.13 8.16
N GLU A 211 13.78 3.66 9.37
CA GLU A 211 13.54 2.97 10.63
C GLU A 211 12.69 3.80 11.60
N GLY A 212 12.16 3.12 12.61
CA GLY A 212 11.38 3.73 13.68
C GLY A 212 9.87 3.50 13.51
N ASP A 213 9.11 4.48 13.97
CA ASP A 213 7.65 4.43 14.06
C ASP A 213 7.01 5.31 13.00
N LEU A 214 5.94 4.82 12.37
CA LEU A 214 5.15 5.56 11.40
C LEU A 214 3.66 5.38 11.68
N ALA A 215 2.91 6.47 11.61
CA ALA A 215 1.46 6.47 11.70
C ALA A 215 0.85 6.97 10.39
N ALA A 216 -0.17 6.28 9.90
CA ALA A 216 -1.02 6.74 8.81
C ALA A 216 -2.48 6.77 9.26
N ARG A 217 -3.16 7.88 8.99
CA ARG A 217 -4.56 8.10 9.36
C ARG A 217 -5.45 8.16 8.13
N PHE A 218 -6.66 7.64 8.29
CA PHE A 218 -7.70 7.61 7.27
C PHE A 218 -9.00 8.05 7.90
N VAL A 219 -9.69 9.02 7.30
CA VAL A 219 -11.07 9.35 7.68
C VAL A 219 -11.99 8.56 6.77
N VAL A 220 -12.79 7.68 7.35
CA VAL A 220 -13.81 6.90 6.66
C VAL A 220 -15.17 7.50 6.95
N THR A 221 -15.84 7.98 5.91
CA THR A 221 -17.24 8.40 5.96
C THR A 221 -18.10 7.23 5.53
N VAL A 222 -19.01 6.79 6.38
CA VAL A 222 -19.99 5.74 6.09
C VAL A 222 -21.32 6.40 5.71
N GLY A 223 -21.75 6.16 4.48
CA GLY A 223 -23.00 6.66 3.90
C GLY A 223 -24.23 5.91 4.37
#